data_AF-A0A958ALA2-F1
#
_entry.id   AF-A0A958ALA2-F1
#
_cell.length_a   1.000
_cell.length_b   1.000
_cell.length_c   1.000
_cell.angle_alpha   90.00
_cell.angle_beta   90.00
_cell.angle_gamma   90.00
#
_symmetry.space_group_name_H-M   'P 1'
#
loop_
_entity.id
_entity.type
_entity.pdbx_description
1 polymer ?
#
loop_
_entity_poly.entity_id
_entity_poly.type
_entity_poly.pdbx_seq_one_letter_code
_entity_poly.pdbx_strand_id
1 'polypeptide(L)'
;FVVITGVSGSGKSSLAFDTVYAEGQRRFLESLSAYSRKFVTQLKKPHVDFVTGLSPVISIEQKTTVANPRSTVGTMTDISDYLRMLFATVGVGHCPYCQGTNRQTEVPTRSTHQMLERMLSLPEGTEVEIRAPVFKFYGEDLNYLLDDVRTKGYRHVVIDGQPHDLSQEIVLEEETDYQIEAVVDRFVVRHDRTNRMDKQILAALDFGLMIGEGFLSFHIVAQGENAVSTEHFYRDFACPEHGTLMGEVEPHYYSFNLPSASSSCPTCLGLGNYRQVHPNLLIPDKSRSIRDGAFVEAALRYDKNSWDGRMLYSLAQHFDFSLDTPFQELPDAIVNMLLYGAKGQKIKIVIPPDATQGQKHAGSEVGFGGVIPRIERHYRQYRKGGTFNHWMEEYLKKVMV
;
A
#
# COMPACT_ATOMS: atom_id res chain seq x y z
N PHE A 1 19.94 -38.70 -24.55
CA PHE A 1 19.78 -37.28 -24.93
C PHE A 1 20.13 -37.16 -26.42
N VAL A 2 19.50 -36.22 -27.14
CA VAL A 2 19.76 -36.00 -28.58
C VAL A 2 20.26 -34.56 -28.74
N VAL A 3 21.35 -34.38 -29.48
CA VAL A 3 21.92 -33.06 -29.77
C VAL A 3 21.88 -32.83 -31.27
N ILE A 4 21.25 -31.72 -31.70
CA ILE A 4 21.23 -31.29 -33.09
C ILE A 4 22.35 -30.28 -33.28
N THR A 5 23.31 -30.60 -34.16
CA THR A 5 24.49 -29.75 -34.42
C THR A 5 24.63 -29.42 -35.91
N GLY A 6 25.38 -28.37 -36.24
CA GLY A 6 25.57 -27.87 -37.60
C GLY A 6 25.80 -26.36 -37.66
N VAL A 7 26.34 -25.89 -38.79
CA VAL A 7 26.66 -24.47 -39.04
C VAL A 7 25.44 -23.55 -38.93
N SER A 8 25.63 -22.26 -38.67
CA SER A 8 24.53 -21.29 -38.65
C SER A 8 23.72 -21.35 -39.97
N GLY A 9 22.39 -21.33 -39.87
CA GLY A 9 21.51 -21.46 -41.05
C GLY A 9 21.30 -22.89 -41.58
N SER A 10 21.92 -23.93 -41.00
CA SER A 10 21.75 -25.33 -41.47
C SER A 10 20.38 -25.96 -41.20
N GLY A 11 19.37 -25.18 -40.80
CA GLY A 11 18.02 -25.67 -40.52
C GLY A 11 17.80 -26.32 -39.14
N LYS A 12 18.74 -26.22 -38.20
CA LYS A 12 18.62 -26.81 -36.85
C LYS A 12 17.36 -26.35 -36.11
N SER A 13 17.16 -25.03 -36.06
CA SER A 13 16.01 -24.43 -35.39
C SER A 13 14.71 -24.77 -36.12
N SER A 14 14.75 -24.85 -37.46
CA SER A 14 13.57 -25.23 -38.24
C SER A 14 13.16 -26.68 -38.03
N LEU A 15 14.11 -27.60 -37.86
CA LEU A 15 13.81 -28.97 -37.49
C LEU A 15 13.31 -29.06 -36.04
N ALA A 16 14.02 -28.44 -35.09
CA ALA A 16 13.73 -28.57 -33.66
C ALA A 16 12.45 -27.83 -33.24
N PHE A 17 12.32 -26.55 -33.57
CA PHE A 17 11.25 -25.67 -33.12
C PHE A 17 10.09 -25.62 -34.11
N ASP A 18 10.36 -25.33 -35.38
CA ASP A 18 9.31 -25.12 -36.38
C ASP A 18 8.63 -26.43 -36.81
N THR A 19 9.28 -27.58 -36.62
CA THR A 19 8.75 -28.90 -37.00
C THR A 19 8.41 -29.76 -35.79
N VAL A 20 9.41 -30.22 -35.03
CA VAL A 20 9.20 -31.21 -33.95
C VAL A 20 8.40 -30.61 -32.80
N TYR A 21 8.81 -29.45 -32.28
CA TYR A 21 8.09 -28.77 -31.21
C TYR A 21 6.70 -28.30 -31.65
N ALA A 22 6.59 -27.65 -32.80
CA ALA A 22 5.31 -27.16 -33.30
C ALA A 22 4.29 -28.30 -33.50
N GLU A 23 4.70 -29.44 -34.07
CA GLU A 23 3.82 -30.59 -34.29
C GLU A 23 3.46 -31.30 -32.97
N GLY A 24 4.42 -31.44 -32.05
CA GLY A 24 4.15 -32.01 -30.73
C GLY A 24 3.20 -31.15 -29.90
N GLN A 25 3.40 -29.83 -29.90
CA GLN A 25 2.56 -28.89 -29.17
C GLN A 25 1.15 -28.84 -29.80
N ARG A 26 1.05 -28.79 -31.13
CA ARG A 26 -0.24 -28.83 -31.84
C ARG A 26 -1.04 -30.07 -31.47
N ARG A 27 -0.44 -31.27 -31.52
CA ARG A 27 -1.12 -32.53 -31.16
C ARG A 27 -1.58 -32.55 -29.70
N PHE A 28 -0.76 -32.03 -28.79
CA PHE A 28 -1.15 -31.90 -27.38
C PHE A 28 -2.36 -30.97 -27.22
N LEU A 29 -2.35 -29.80 -27.87
CA LEU A 29 -3.47 -28.85 -27.82
C LEU A 29 -4.73 -29.42 -28.48
N GLU A 30 -4.60 -30.27 -29.49
CA GLU A 30 -5.72 -30.97 -30.13
C GLU A 30 -6.41 -32.00 -29.23
N SER A 31 -5.69 -32.54 -28.24
CA SER A 31 -6.25 -33.44 -27.23
C SER A 31 -7.07 -32.73 -26.16
N LEU A 32 -6.99 -31.39 -26.08
CA LEU A 32 -7.78 -30.60 -25.15
C LEU A 32 -9.27 -30.64 -25.51
N SER A 33 -10.11 -30.36 -24.51
CA SER A 33 -11.56 -30.32 -24.69
C SER A 33 -11.99 -29.37 -25.83
N ALA A 34 -13.13 -29.66 -26.46
CA ALA A 34 -13.69 -28.81 -27.50
C ALA A 34 -13.95 -27.36 -27.03
N TYR A 35 -14.21 -27.16 -25.74
CA TYR A 35 -14.35 -25.85 -25.12
C TYR A 35 -13.00 -25.13 -25.00
N SER A 36 -11.98 -25.81 -24.46
CA SER A 36 -10.64 -25.25 -24.27
C SER A 36 -9.99 -24.85 -25.60
N ARG A 37 -10.23 -25.59 -26.68
CA ARG A 37 -9.73 -25.27 -28.03
C ARG A 37 -10.23 -23.94 -28.60
N LYS A 38 -11.32 -23.36 -28.06
CA LYS A 38 -11.80 -22.03 -28.47
C LYS A 38 -10.89 -20.89 -27.99
N PHE A 39 -10.15 -21.10 -26.90
CA PHE A 39 -9.36 -20.06 -26.22
C PHE A 39 -7.85 -20.20 -26.46
N VAL A 40 -7.43 -21.25 -27.16
CA VAL A 40 -6.02 -21.50 -27.46
C VAL A 40 -5.73 -21.11 -28.90
N THR A 41 -4.67 -20.32 -29.11
CA THR A 41 -4.17 -20.00 -30.45
C THR A 41 -3.79 -21.28 -31.17
N GLN A 42 -4.47 -21.56 -32.29
CA GLN A 42 -4.13 -22.70 -33.12
C GLN A 42 -2.78 -22.46 -33.79
N LEU A 43 -1.83 -23.35 -33.55
CA LEU A 43 -0.54 -23.32 -34.22
C LEU A 43 -0.71 -23.73 -35.68
N LYS A 44 -0.02 -23.03 -36.59
CA LYS A 44 0.04 -23.43 -37.99
C LYS A 44 0.65 -24.83 -38.08
N LYS A 45 0.00 -25.71 -38.85
CA LYS A 45 0.52 -27.06 -39.10
C LYS A 45 1.90 -26.96 -39.79
N PRO A 46 2.95 -27.60 -39.24
CA PRO A 46 4.26 -27.63 -39.88
C PRO A 46 4.24 -28.34 -41.23
N HIS A 47 5.17 -27.97 -42.11
CA HIS A 47 5.35 -28.61 -43.41
C HIS A 47 6.13 -29.92 -43.26
N VAL A 48 5.42 -30.99 -42.85
CA VAL A 48 5.96 -32.34 -42.70
C VAL A 48 4.98 -33.36 -43.26
N ASP A 49 5.49 -34.37 -43.97
CA ASP A 49 4.66 -35.43 -44.56
C ASP A 49 4.10 -36.35 -43.48
N PHE A 50 4.97 -36.88 -42.63
CA PHE A 50 4.58 -37.80 -41.56
C PHE A 50 5.57 -37.77 -40.40
N VAL A 51 5.05 -37.79 -39.17
CA VAL A 51 5.85 -37.94 -37.95
C VAL A 51 5.04 -38.71 -36.90
N THR A 52 5.65 -39.72 -36.29
CA THR A 52 5.07 -40.56 -35.23
C THR A 52 5.95 -40.58 -34.01
N GLY A 53 5.43 -41.09 -32.89
CA GLY A 53 6.19 -41.20 -31.64
C GLY A 53 6.46 -39.87 -30.94
N LEU A 54 5.74 -38.80 -31.29
CA LEU A 54 5.84 -37.53 -30.57
C LEU A 54 5.14 -37.63 -29.22
N SER A 55 5.89 -37.34 -28.15
CA SER A 55 5.35 -37.07 -26.82
C SER A 55 4.93 -35.60 -26.71
N PRO A 56 4.14 -35.21 -25.68
CA PRO A 56 3.96 -33.79 -25.35
C PRO A 56 5.32 -33.11 -25.22
N VAL A 57 5.49 -31.98 -25.91
CA VAL A 57 6.76 -31.25 -26.02
C VAL A 57 6.69 -29.92 -25.26
N ILE A 58 7.78 -29.58 -24.59
CA ILE A 58 7.99 -28.28 -23.94
C ILE A 58 9.25 -27.68 -24.54
N SER A 59 9.16 -26.43 -25.00
CA SER A 59 10.32 -25.67 -25.47
C SER A 59 10.89 -24.86 -24.31
N ILE A 60 12.21 -24.93 -24.13
CA ILE A 60 12.96 -24.07 -23.22
C ILE A 60 13.91 -23.23 -24.08
N GLU A 61 13.46 -22.03 -24.40
CA GLU A 61 14.20 -21.05 -25.20
C GLU A 61 14.66 -19.89 -24.32
N GLN A 62 15.78 -19.25 -24.70
CA GLN A 62 16.15 -17.95 -24.18
C GLN A 62 15.29 -16.86 -24.84
N LYS A 63 13.97 -16.88 -24.62
CA LYS A 63 13.10 -15.76 -24.99
C LYS A 63 13.28 -14.67 -23.94
N THR A 64 13.51 -13.43 -24.40
CA THR A 64 13.42 -12.24 -23.54
C THR A 64 11.97 -12.12 -23.06
N THR A 65 11.70 -12.64 -21.87
CA THR A 65 10.41 -12.44 -21.20
C THR A 65 10.18 -10.94 -21.05
N VAL A 66 9.03 -10.46 -21.52
CA VAL A 66 8.58 -9.08 -21.24
C VAL A 66 8.66 -8.88 -19.72
N ALA A 67 9.42 -7.88 -19.29
CA ALA A 67 9.62 -7.60 -17.88
C ALA A 67 8.28 -7.13 -17.27
N ASN A 68 7.56 -8.04 -16.63
CA ASN A 68 6.47 -7.68 -15.75
C ASN A 68 7.10 -7.27 -14.41
N PRO A 69 6.91 -6.02 -13.93
CA PRO A 69 7.51 -5.54 -12.69
C PRO A 69 7.08 -6.33 -11.44
N ARG A 70 6.00 -7.12 -11.54
CA ARG A 70 5.50 -8.01 -10.49
C ARG A 70 6.01 -9.45 -10.61
N SER A 71 6.76 -9.79 -11.66
CA SER A 71 7.35 -11.12 -11.81
C SER A 71 8.77 -11.12 -11.26
N THR A 72 8.96 -11.89 -10.21
CA THR A 72 10.26 -12.15 -9.58
C THR A 72 10.74 -13.56 -9.91
N VAL A 73 12.02 -13.86 -9.64
CA VAL A 73 12.56 -15.22 -9.73
C VAL A 73 11.71 -16.21 -8.92
N GLY A 74 11.26 -15.80 -7.73
CA GLY A 74 10.41 -16.62 -6.87
C GLY A 74 9.07 -16.99 -7.52
N THR A 75 8.41 -16.03 -8.19
CA THR A 75 7.16 -16.30 -8.92
C THR A 75 7.37 -17.08 -10.21
N MET A 76 8.51 -16.93 -10.88
CA MET A 76 8.81 -17.68 -12.11
C MET A 76 9.15 -19.15 -11.84
N THR A 77 9.61 -19.45 -10.64
CA THR A 77 10.02 -20.80 -10.21
C THR A 77 9.02 -21.47 -9.28
N ASP A 78 7.87 -20.83 -9.03
CA ASP A 78 6.85 -21.21 -8.05
C ASP A 78 7.36 -21.33 -6.59
N ILE A 79 8.63 -20.98 -6.32
CA ILE A 79 9.20 -21.00 -4.97
C ILE A 79 8.44 -20.05 -4.04
N SER A 80 7.99 -18.89 -4.55
CA SER A 80 7.14 -17.97 -3.78
C SER A 80 5.90 -18.68 -3.26
N ASP A 81 5.31 -19.57 -4.05
CA ASP A 81 4.03 -20.19 -3.75
C ASP A 81 4.18 -21.19 -2.59
N TYR A 82 5.26 -21.96 -2.60
CA TYR A 82 5.64 -22.81 -1.48
C TYR A 82 5.99 -22.00 -0.22
N LEU A 83 6.68 -20.87 -0.35
CA LEU A 83 6.97 -20.01 0.80
C LEU A 83 5.69 -19.45 1.43
N ARG A 84 4.73 -18.99 0.62
CA ARG A 84 3.43 -18.52 1.13
C ARG A 84 2.70 -19.62 1.90
N MET A 85 2.72 -20.86 1.40
CA MET A 85 2.13 -22.00 2.12
C MET A 85 2.88 -22.31 3.43
N LEU A 86 4.21 -22.23 3.42
CA LEU A 86 5.03 -22.44 4.61
C LEU A 86 4.69 -21.40 5.69
N PHE A 87 4.67 -20.11 5.35
CA PHE A 87 4.35 -19.05 6.31
C PHE A 87 2.90 -19.11 6.81
N ALA A 88 1.95 -19.52 5.97
CA ALA A 88 0.57 -19.68 6.41
C ALA A 88 0.36 -20.89 7.35
N THR A 89 1.18 -21.94 7.24
CA THR A 89 1.00 -23.18 8.00
C THR A 89 1.79 -23.23 9.30
N VAL A 90 3.02 -22.74 9.30
CA VAL A 90 3.94 -22.81 10.47
C VAL A 90 4.50 -21.45 10.88
N GLY A 91 4.05 -20.36 10.26
CA GLY A 91 4.44 -19.01 10.65
C GLY A 91 3.93 -18.65 12.04
N VAL A 92 4.79 -18.03 12.84
CA VAL A 92 4.44 -17.51 14.16
C VAL A 92 4.19 -16.01 14.06
N GLY A 93 2.98 -15.60 14.48
CA GLY A 93 2.59 -14.20 14.55
C GLY A 93 3.37 -13.45 15.62
N HIS A 94 3.63 -12.17 15.39
CA HIS A 94 4.26 -11.30 16.39
C HIS A 94 3.41 -10.06 16.59
N CYS A 95 3.33 -9.58 17.83
CA CYS A 95 2.58 -8.36 18.14
C CYS A 95 3.19 -7.17 17.36
N PRO A 96 2.38 -6.42 16.60
CA PRO A 96 2.89 -5.31 15.79
C PRO A 96 3.38 -4.14 16.64
N TYR A 97 2.79 -3.91 17.82
CA TYR A 97 3.20 -2.83 18.73
C TYR A 97 4.46 -3.13 19.54
N CYS A 98 4.82 -4.41 19.69
CA CYS A 98 6.07 -4.79 20.35
C CYS A 98 7.30 -4.59 19.43
N GLN A 99 7.11 -4.37 18.12
CA GLN A 99 8.21 -4.19 17.19
C GLN A 99 9.05 -2.95 17.55
N GLY A 100 10.38 -3.08 17.53
CA GLY A 100 11.29 -1.99 17.91
C GLY A 100 11.55 -1.84 19.42
N THR A 101 10.84 -2.59 20.27
CA THR A 101 11.17 -2.72 21.70
C THR A 101 12.17 -3.86 21.92
N ASN A 102 12.76 -3.94 23.12
CA ASN A 102 13.63 -5.08 23.51
C ASN A 102 12.87 -6.41 23.67
N ARG A 103 11.54 -6.44 23.44
CA ARG A 103 10.70 -7.62 23.70
C ARG A 103 9.69 -7.82 22.58
N GLN A 104 10.08 -8.55 21.54
CA GLN A 104 9.14 -8.99 20.52
C GLN A 104 8.31 -10.16 21.06
N THR A 105 7.02 -9.94 21.27
CA THR A 105 6.12 -10.95 21.82
C THR A 105 5.46 -11.74 20.70
N GLU A 106 5.62 -13.05 20.71
CA GLU A 106 4.87 -13.99 19.87
C GLU A 106 3.39 -13.93 20.24
N VAL A 107 2.52 -13.90 19.23
CA VAL A 107 1.07 -13.95 19.42
C VAL A 107 0.50 -15.15 18.68
N PRO A 108 -0.38 -15.94 19.32
CA PRO A 108 -0.91 -17.13 18.69
C PRO A 108 -1.92 -16.76 17.61
N THR A 109 -1.96 -17.59 16.57
CA THR A 109 -3.02 -17.59 15.56
C THR A 109 -4.31 -18.16 16.16
N ARG A 110 -5.43 -17.48 15.97
CA ARG A 110 -6.75 -17.89 16.47
C ARG A 110 -7.81 -17.78 15.38
N SER A 111 -8.72 -18.73 15.33
CA SER A 111 -9.95 -18.59 14.54
C SER A 111 -10.93 -17.63 15.23
N THR A 112 -11.83 -17.02 14.47
CA THR A 112 -12.86 -16.13 15.06
C THR A 112 -13.75 -16.86 16.06
N HIS A 113 -13.97 -18.17 15.87
CA HIS A 113 -14.65 -19.01 16.85
C HIS A 113 -13.85 -19.17 18.15
N GLN A 114 -12.54 -19.41 18.09
CA GLN A 114 -11.70 -19.48 19.29
C GLN A 114 -11.65 -18.14 20.03
N MET A 115 -11.64 -17.03 19.29
CA MET A 115 -11.72 -15.68 19.88
C MET A 115 -13.05 -15.49 20.62
N LEU A 116 -14.17 -15.85 19.98
CA LEU A 116 -15.50 -15.81 20.59
C LEU A 116 -15.56 -16.67 21.85
N GLU A 117 -15.13 -17.93 21.79
CA GLU A 117 -15.11 -18.84 22.95
C GLU A 117 -14.31 -18.25 24.11
N ARG A 118 -13.15 -17.63 23.83
CA ARG A 118 -12.36 -16.97 24.87
C ARG A 118 -13.08 -15.77 25.46
N MET A 119 -13.69 -14.91 24.64
CA MET A 119 -14.48 -13.79 25.14
C MET A 119 -15.64 -14.26 26.03
N LEU A 120 -16.36 -15.30 25.59
CA LEU A 120 -17.45 -15.90 26.35
C LEU A 120 -16.97 -16.70 27.58
N SER A 121 -15.66 -16.92 27.77
CA SER A 121 -15.15 -17.49 29.02
C SER A 121 -15.05 -16.48 30.16
N LEU A 122 -15.20 -15.18 29.87
CA LEU A 122 -15.26 -14.13 30.87
C LEU A 122 -16.60 -14.17 31.62
N PRO A 123 -16.66 -13.68 32.87
CA PRO A 123 -17.89 -13.65 33.65
C PRO A 123 -18.96 -12.78 33.01
N GLU A 124 -20.21 -13.16 33.24
CA GLU A 124 -21.37 -12.39 32.82
C GLU A 124 -21.32 -10.95 33.36
N GLY A 125 -21.67 -10.00 32.50
CA GLY A 125 -21.58 -8.57 32.79
C GLY A 125 -20.21 -7.94 32.52
N THR A 126 -19.19 -8.70 32.14
CA THR A 126 -17.89 -8.14 31.73
C THR A 126 -18.05 -7.38 30.40
N GLU A 127 -17.56 -6.15 30.35
CA GLU A 127 -17.54 -5.33 29.13
C GLU A 127 -16.19 -5.48 28.42
N VAL A 128 -16.25 -5.93 27.17
CA VAL A 128 -15.08 -6.14 26.31
C VAL A 128 -15.21 -5.24 25.08
N GLU A 129 -14.16 -4.47 24.82
CA GLU A 129 -14.00 -3.69 23.59
C GLU A 129 -13.08 -4.44 22.63
N ILE A 130 -13.57 -4.64 21.40
CA ILE A 130 -12.78 -5.20 20.30
C ILE A 130 -12.22 -4.03 19.52
N ARG A 131 -10.90 -4.03 19.34
CA ARG A 131 -10.21 -3.01 18.57
C ARG A 131 -9.37 -3.64 17.47
N ALA A 132 -9.12 -2.89 16.41
CA ALA A 132 -8.26 -3.31 15.32
C ALA A 132 -7.10 -2.32 15.17
N PRO A 133 -5.85 -2.78 15.17
CA PRO A 133 -4.70 -1.90 15.01
C PRO A 133 -4.68 -1.30 13.60
N VAL A 134 -4.37 -0.01 13.48
CA VAL A 134 -4.27 0.67 12.18
C VAL A 134 -2.96 1.44 12.08
N PHE A 135 -2.25 1.25 10.98
CA PHE A 135 -0.89 1.76 10.81
C PHE A 135 -0.81 2.84 9.74
N LYS A 136 0.01 3.85 10.00
CA LYS A 136 0.31 4.91 9.03
C LYS A 136 0.95 4.32 7.79
N PHE A 137 0.36 4.57 6.62
CA PHE A 137 0.95 4.15 5.36
C PHE A 137 2.22 4.97 5.07
N TYR A 138 3.27 4.31 4.59
CA TYR A 138 4.50 5.01 4.21
C TYR A 138 4.19 6.11 3.18
N GLY A 139 4.66 7.32 3.49
CA GLY A 139 4.49 8.52 2.67
C GLY A 139 3.15 9.25 2.84
N GLU A 140 2.12 8.64 3.43
CA GLU A 140 0.86 9.33 3.74
C GLU A 140 0.93 10.01 5.11
N ASP A 141 0.01 10.94 5.35
CA ASP A 141 -0.14 11.60 6.63
C ASP A 141 -1.13 10.87 7.56
N LEU A 142 -1.12 11.18 8.85
CA LEU A 142 -2.03 10.62 9.85
C LEU A 142 -3.48 10.98 9.55
N ASN A 143 -3.72 12.16 8.98
CA ASN A 143 -5.06 12.56 8.55
C ASN A 143 -5.63 11.62 7.48
N TYR A 144 -4.81 11.22 6.51
CA TYR A 144 -5.18 10.22 5.50
C TYR A 144 -5.54 8.88 6.16
N LEU A 145 -4.78 8.44 7.16
CA LEU A 145 -5.10 7.21 7.91
C LEU A 145 -6.46 7.33 8.61
N LEU A 146 -6.70 8.42 9.35
CA LEU A 146 -7.97 8.64 10.05
C LEU A 146 -9.16 8.73 9.07
N ASP A 147 -8.95 9.36 7.91
CA ASP A 147 -9.95 9.42 6.84
C ASP A 147 -10.22 8.06 6.18
N ASP A 148 -9.20 7.22 6.01
CA ASP A 148 -9.35 5.85 5.51
C ASP A 148 -10.19 5.00 6.47
N VAL A 149 -9.88 5.06 7.77
CA VAL A 149 -10.65 4.40 8.84
C VAL A 149 -12.11 4.88 8.85
N ARG A 150 -12.31 6.20 8.73
CA ARG A 150 -13.65 6.80 8.65
C ARG A 150 -14.43 6.34 7.41
N THR A 151 -13.77 6.29 6.25
CA THR A 151 -14.40 5.85 4.99
C THR A 151 -14.78 4.37 5.01
N LYS A 152 -14.05 3.55 5.77
CA LYS A 152 -14.38 2.15 6.06
C LYS A 152 -15.56 1.98 7.03
N GLY A 153 -16.13 3.08 7.56
CA GLY A 153 -17.36 3.08 8.35
C GLY A 153 -17.15 3.09 9.87
N TYR A 154 -15.91 3.21 10.34
CA TYR A 154 -15.60 3.28 11.76
C TYR A 154 -15.75 4.72 12.26
N ARG A 155 -16.31 4.88 13.46
CA ARG A 155 -16.57 6.19 14.06
C ARG A 155 -15.61 6.58 15.16
N HIS A 156 -15.09 5.61 15.91
CA HIS A 156 -14.24 5.87 17.06
C HIS A 156 -12.88 5.21 16.87
N VAL A 157 -11.84 5.89 17.34
CA VAL A 157 -10.48 5.38 17.41
C VAL A 157 -9.94 5.57 18.82
N VAL A 158 -9.01 4.74 19.22
CA VAL A 158 -8.22 4.91 20.44
C VAL A 158 -6.79 5.24 20.03
N ILE A 159 -6.27 6.35 20.55
CA ILE A 159 -4.91 6.84 20.27
C ILE A 159 -4.17 6.87 21.60
N ASP A 160 -3.12 6.07 21.75
CA ASP A 160 -2.35 5.89 22.99
C ASP A 160 -3.24 5.66 24.23
N GLY A 161 -4.29 4.85 24.05
CA GLY A 161 -5.26 4.52 25.10
C GLY A 161 -6.37 5.56 25.33
N GLN A 162 -6.33 6.72 24.67
CA GLN A 162 -7.37 7.75 24.77
C GLN A 162 -8.41 7.61 23.65
N PRO A 163 -9.72 7.59 23.94
CA PRO A 163 -10.76 7.48 22.93
C PRO A 163 -11.02 8.82 22.22
N HIS A 164 -11.18 8.78 20.90
CA HIS A 164 -11.50 9.91 20.03
C HIS A 164 -12.66 9.59 19.07
N ASP A 165 -13.51 10.58 18.77
CA ASP A 165 -14.58 10.49 17.75
C ASP A 165 -14.06 11.09 16.43
N LEU A 166 -14.06 10.30 15.35
CA LEU A 166 -13.60 10.68 14.01
C LEU A 166 -14.48 11.75 13.33
N SER A 167 -15.63 12.10 13.91
CA SER A 167 -16.43 13.24 13.47
C SER A 167 -15.86 14.59 13.91
N GLN A 168 -14.95 14.60 14.88
CA GLN A 168 -14.28 15.79 15.38
C GLN A 168 -12.90 15.96 14.71
N GLU A 169 -12.38 17.18 14.72
CA GLU A 169 -11.02 17.44 14.25
C GLU A 169 -10.01 16.88 15.26
N ILE A 170 -9.21 15.91 14.82
CA ILE A 170 -8.13 15.31 15.61
C ILE A 170 -6.82 15.85 15.05
N VAL A 171 -6.06 16.57 15.87
CA VAL A 171 -4.76 17.13 15.49
C VAL A 171 -3.66 16.26 16.08
N LEU A 172 -2.87 15.63 15.21
CA LEU A 172 -1.72 14.79 15.59
C LEU A 172 -0.43 15.39 15.05
N GLU A 173 0.67 15.14 15.75
CA GLU A 173 2.00 15.56 15.31
C GLU A 173 2.58 14.52 14.34
N GLU A 174 2.97 14.98 13.16
CA GLU A 174 3.23 14.06 12.04
C GLU A 174 4.53 13.23 12.18
N GLU A 175 5.44 13.70 13.04
CA GLU A 175 6.74 13.07 13.34
C GLU A 175 6.67 12.13 14.55
N THR A 176 5.52 12.05 15.22
CA THR A 176 5.32 11.24 16.43
C THR A 176 4.67 9.90 16.06
N ASP A 177 5.20 8.82 16.63
CA ASP A 177 4.61 7.49 16.52
C ASP A 177 3.49 7.33 17.55
N TYR A 178 2.30 6.93 17.09
CA TYR A 178 1.12 6.71 17.92
C TYR A 178 0.64 5.26 17.82
N GLN A 179 0.16 4.69 18.92
CA GLN A 179 -0.64 3.47 18.90
C GLN A 179 -2.09 3.85 18.55
N ILE A 180 -2.50 3.58 17.31
CA ILE A 180 -3.85 3.90 16.82
C ILE A 180 -4.63 2.61 16.59
N GLU A 181 -5.80 2.53 17.22
CA GLU A 181 -6.70 1.38 17.09
C GLU A 181 -8.11 1.84 16.71
N ALA A 182 -8.68 1.26 15.65
CA ALA A 182 -10.09 1.45 15.32
C ALA A 182 -10.96 0.65 16.29
N VAL A 183 -11.96 1.30 16.91
CA VAL A 183 -12.93 0.60 17.76
C VAL A 183 -13.92 -0.12 16.85
N VAL A 184 -13.90 -1.45 16.90
CA VAL A 184 -14.75 -2.29 16.04
C VAL A 184 -16.14 -2.40 16.63
N ASP A 185 -16.24 -2.91 17.85
CA ASP A 185 -17.50 -3.02 18.58
C ASP A 185 -17.24 -3.20 20.08
N ARG A 186 -18.28 -3.01 20.91
CA ARG A 186 -18.26 -3.21 22.36
C ARG A 186 -19.35 -4.18 22.76
N PHE A 187 -18.98 -5.19 23.54
CA PHE A 187 -19.92 -6.23 23.97
C PHE A 187 -19.90 -6.40 25.48
N VAL A 188 -21.09 -6.55 26.05
CA VAL A 188 -21.25 -7.04 27.42
C VAL A 188 -21.48 -8.53 27.35
N VAL A 189 -20.61 -9.30 28.00
CA VAL A 189 -20.68 -10.77 28.02
C VAL A 189 -22.00 -11.20 28.66
N ARG A 190 -22.78 -11.97 27.93
CA ARG A 190 -24.06 -12.57 28.37
C ARG A 190 -24.13 -14.00 27.89
N HIS A 191 -24.51 -14.92 28.77
CA HIS A 191 -24.70 -16.32 28.41
C HIS A 191 -26.16 -16.57 28.04
N ASP A 192 -26.58 -16.08 26.88
CA ASP A 192 -27.93 -16.35 26.36
C ASP A 192 -27.96 -17.69 25.59
N ARG A 193 -29.04 -18.45 25.75
CA ARG A 193 -29.27 -19.74 25.06
C ARG A 193 -29.64 -19.58 23.59
N THR A 194 -29.89 -18.36 23.11
CA THR A 194 -30.37 -18.09 21.74
C THR A 194 -29.25 -17.95 20.69
N ASN A 195 -27.97 -17.92 21.10
CA ASN A 195 -26.77 -17.72 20.25
C ASN A 195 -26.85 -16.54 19.27
N ARG A 196 -27.72 -15.56 19.53
CA ARG A 196 -27.92 -14.43 18.62
C ARG A 196 -26.75 -13.44 18.67
N MET A 197 -26.18 -13.21 19.86
CA MET A 197 -25.03 -12.33 20.05
C MET A 197 -23.77 -12.92 19.39
N ASP A 198 -23.61 -14.24 19.42
CA ASP A 198 -22.47 -14.95 18.83
C ASP A 198 -22.29 -14.60 17.35
N LYS A 199 -23.39 -14.58 16.57
CA LYS A 199 -23.33 -14.21 15.15
C LYS A 199 -22.89 -12.77 14.93
N GLN A 200 -23.32 -11.85 15.80
CA GLN A 200 -22.92 -10.44 15.70
C GLN A 200 -21.45 -10.27 16.09
N ILE A 201 -21.00 -10.94 17.16
CA ILE A 201 -19.60 -10.91 17.58
C ILE A 201 -18.70 -11.52 16.50
N LEU A 202 -19.07 -12.66 15.92
CA LEU A 202 -18.31 -13.27 14.81
C LEU A 202 -18.18 -12.31 13.62
N ALA A 203 -19.28 -11.66 13.21
CA ALA A 203 -19.22 -10.67 12.14
C ALA A 203 -18.30 -9.50 12.50
N ALA A 204 -18.36 -8.99 13.73
CA ALA A 204 -17.46 -7.93 14.21
C ALA A 204 -15.99 -8.38 14.20
N LEU A 205 -15.70 -9.62 14.61
CA LEU A 205 -14.37 -10.20 14.55
C LEU A 205 -13.85 -10.30 13.10
N ASP A 206 -14.67 -10.77 12.16
CA ASP A 206 -14.30 -10.86 10.74
C ASP A 206 -14.01 -9.47 10.15
N PHE A 207 -14.87 -8.48 10.39
CA PHE A 207 -14.65 -7.11 9.93
C PHE A 207 -13.44 -6.44 10.58
N GLY A 208 -13.24 -6.71 11.87
CA GLY A 208 -12.12 -6.20 12.64
C GLY A 208 -10.78 -6.74 12.15
N LEU A 209 -10.70 -8.04 11.85
CA LEU A 209 -9.52 -8.64 11.21
C LEU A 209 -9.25 -8.05 9.82
N MET A 210 -10.29 -7.69 9.07
CA MET A 210 -10.12 -7.08 7.75
C MET A 210 -9.49 -5.68 7.83
N ILE A 211 -9.96 -4.81 8.74
CA ILE A 211 -9.36 -3.47 8.91
C ILE A 211 -7.99 -3.53 9.61
N GLY A 212 -7.82 -4.46 10.56
CA GLY A 212 -6.60 -4.63 11.34
C GLY A 212 -5.49 -5.42 10.63
N GLU A 213 -5.63 -5.64 9.32
CA GLU A 213 -4.67 -6.40 8.49
C GLU A 213 -4.31 -7.78 9.09
N GLY A 214 -5.33 -8.48 9.62
CA GLY A 214 -5.19 -9.80 10.24
C GLY A 214 -4.94 -9.78 11.75
N PHE A 215 -4.89 -8.60 12.38
CA PHE A 215 -4.74 -8.44 13.82
C PHE A 215 -5.98 -7.86 14.49
N LEU A 216 -6.16 -8.21 15.77
CA LEU A 216 -7.20 -7.68 16.64
C LEU A 216 -6.65 -7.52 18.05
N SER A 217 -7.14 -6.54 18.80
CA SER A 217 -6.87 -6.35 20.23
C SER A 217 -8.16 -6.46 21.04
N PHE A 218 -8.08 -7.15 22.18
CA PHE A 218 -9.20 -7.26 23.12
C PHE A 218 -8.89 -6.46 24.37
N HIS A 219 -9.79 -5.58 24.80
CA HIS A 219 -9.63 -4.78 26.02
C HIS A 219 -10.82 -4.97 26.95
N ILE A 220 -10.54 -5.36 28.19
CA ILE A 220 -11.57 -5.44 29.24
C ILE A 220 -11.75 -4.03 29.82
N VAL A 221 -12.90 -3.42 29.55
CA VAL A 221 -13.20 -2.03 29.94
C VAL A 221 -13.75 -1.96 31.36
N ALA A 222 -14.66 -2.89 31.68
CA ALA A 222 -15.27 -3.00 33.00
C ALA A 222 -15.42 -4.48 33.37
N GLN A 223 -15.17 -4.80 34.64
CA GLN A 223 -15.39 -6.14 35.17
C GLN A 223 -16.72 -6.17 35.92
N GLY A 224 -17.47 -7.26 35.75
CA GLY A 224 -18.68 -7.51 36.53
C GLY A 224 -18.36 -7.76 38.01
N GLU A 225 -19.37 -8.16 38.80
CA GLU A 225 -19.21 -8.42 40.24
C GLU A 225 -18.13 -9.47 40.56
N ASN A 226 -17.82 -10.36 39.61
CA ASN A 226 -16.73 -11.32 39.68
C ASN A 226 -15.55 -10.88 38.80
N ALA A 227 -14.61 -10.15 39.38
CA ALA A 227 -13.38 -9.72 38.71
C ALA A 227 -12.48 -10.91 38.35
N VAL A 228 -12.03 -10.98 37.09
CA VAL A 228 -11.01 -11.96 36.64
C VAL A 228 -9.68 -11.27 36.45
N SER A 229 -8.59 -11.95 36.79
CA SER A 229 -7.26 -11.46 36.44
C SER A 229 -7.14 -11.28 34.92
N THR A 230 -6.93 -10.03 34.49
CA THR A 230 -6.66 -9.69 33.08
C THR A 230 -5.45 -10.47 32.56
N GLU A 231 -4.45 -10.69 33.41
CA GLU A 231 -3.27 -11.51 33.09
C GLU A 231 -3.67 -12.94 32.68
N HIS A 232 -4.63 -13.55 33.38
CA HIS A 232 -5.10 -14.89 33.04
C HIS A 232 -5.83 -14.92 31.70
N PHE A 233 -6.58 -13.87 31.36
CA PHE A 233 -7.30 -13.76 30.08
C PHE A 233 -6.32 -13.69 28.90
N TYR A 234 -5.28 -12.86 29.01
CA TYR A 234 -4.31 -12.67 27.92
C TYR A 234 -3.29 -13.80 27.80
N ARG A 235 -2.97 -14.50 28.89
CA ARG A 235 -2.01 -15.60 28.88
C ARG A 235 -2.39 -16.65 27.82
N ASP A 236 -1.41 -16.99 26.98
CA ASP A 236 -1.53 -17.94 25.85
C ASP A 236 -2.63 -17.60 24.83
N PHE A 237 -3.20 -16.40 24.89
CA PHE A 237 -4.29 -15.96 24.03
C PHE A 237 -3.93 -14.73 23.19
N ALA A 238 -3.27 -13.75 23.78
CA ALA A 238 -2.87 -12.51 23.12
C ALA A 238 -1.61 -11.93 23.76
N CYS A 239 -1.08 -10.85 23.19
CA CYS A 239 -0.01 -10.06 23.80
C CYS A 239 -0.47 -9.56 25.19
N PRO A 240 0.28 -9.83 26.27
CA PRO A 240 -0.11 -9.37 27.61
C PRO A 240 -0.12 -7.86 27.79
N GLU A 241 0.67 -7.13 27.00
CA GLU A 241 0.82 -5.67 27.08
C GLU A 241 -0.24 -4.96 26.23
N HIS A 242 -0.46 -5.42 25.01
CA HIS A 242 -1.33 -4.74 24.03
C HIS A 242 -2.70 -5.41 23.84
N GLY A 243 -2.90 -6.62 24.36
CA GLY A 243 -4.12 -7.41 24.12
C GLY A 243 -4.27 -7.90 22.67
N THR A 244 -3.24 -7.71 21.83
CA THR A 244 -3.25 -8.03 20.40
C THR A 244 -3.02 -9.50 20.12
N LEU A 245 -3.77 -10.05 19.17
CA LEU A 245 -3.62 -11.39 18.62
C LEU A 245 -3.80 -11.39 17.11
N MET A 246 -3.50 -12.53 16.50
CA MET A 246 -3.52 -12.71 15.05
C MET A 246 -4.64 -13.68 14.64
N GLY A 247 -5.41 -13.31 13.62
CA GLY A 247 -6.38 -14.19 12.99
C GLY A 247 -5.72 -15.27 12.15
N GLU A 248 -6.51 -16.27 11.73
CA GLU A 248 -6.04 -17.29 10.79
C GLU A 248 -5.50 -16.68 9.51
N VAL A 249 -4.35 -17.20 9.07
CA VAL A 249 -3.68 -16.72 7.86
C VAL A 249 -3.79 -17.75 6.76
N GLU A 250 -4.20 -17.28 5.60
CA GLU A 250 -4.16 -18.04 4.37
C GLU A 250 -2.92 -17.69 3.51
N PRO A 251 -2.47 -18.58 2.63
CA PRO A 251 -1.33 -18.31 1.74
C PRO A 251 -1.47 -17.02 0.91
N HIS A 252 -2.70 -16.60 0.61
CA HIS A 252 -2.93 -15.41 -0.20
C HIS A 252 -2.52 -14.11 0.52
N TYR A 253 -2.50 -14.07 1.86
CA TYR A 253 -2.01 -12.92 2.64
C TYR A 253 -0.53 -12.61 2.41
N TYR A 254 0.24 -13.61 1.96
CA TYR A 254 1.66 -13.46 1.63
C TYR A 254 1.89 -13.17 0.14
N SER A 255 0.84 -12.88 -0.62
CA SER A 255 0.91 -12.55 -2.03
C SER A 255 0.94 -11.04 -2.25
N PHE A 256 2.05 -10.53 -2.78
CA PHE A 256 2.15 -9.14 -3.23
C PHE A 256 1.43 -8.87 -4.56
N ASN A 257 0.92 -9.91 -5.25
CA ASN A 257 0.32 -9.80 -6.57
C ASN A 257 -1.19 -9.59 -6.58
N LEU A 258 -1.82 -9.47 -5.41
CA LEU A 258 -3.26 -9.30 -5.24
C LEU A 258 -3.55 -7.88 -4.72
N PRO A 259 -3.83 -6.90 -5.61
CA PRO A 259 -4.00 -5.50 -5.21
C PRO A 259 -5.27 -5.25 -4.39
N SER A 260 -6.25 -6.16 -4.48
CA SER A 260 -7.55 -6.07 -3.81
C SER A 260 -7.63 -6.89 -2.52
N ALA A 261 -6.61 -7.70 -2.23
CA ALA A 261 -6.49 -8.40 -0.96
C ALA A 261 -5.61 -7.55 -0.04
N SER A 262 -5.88 -7.60 1.27
CA SER A 262 -5.07 -7.01 2.36
C SER A 262 -3.64 -7.58 2.46
N SER A 263 -3.09 -8.12 1.36
CA SER A 263 -1.82 -8.82 1.26
C SER A 263 -0.72 -8.00 0.57
N SER A 264 -1.10 -7.02 -0.26
CA SER A 264 -0.14 -6.15 -0.94
C SER A 264 0.04 -4.84 -0.20
N CYS A 265 1.28 -4.38 -0.07
CA CYS A 265 1.57 -3.10 0.56
C CYS A 265 0.78 -1.97 -0.13
N PRO A 266 -0.08 -1.22 0.59
CA PRO A 266 -0.94 -0.19 -0.01
C PRO A 266 -0.17 1.02 -0.54
N THR A 267 1.06 1.24 -0.08
CA THR A 267 1.93 2.31 -0.59
C THR A 267 2.45 2.02 -1.99
N CYS A 268 2.92 0.79 -2.26
CA CYS A 268 3.54 0.42 -3.54
C CYS A 268 2.69 -0.54 -4.39
N LEU A 269 1.51 -0.93 -3.90
CA LEU A 269 0.60 -1.90 -4.54
C LEU A 269 1.29 -3.22 -4.89
N GLY A 270 2.18 -3.66 -3.99
CA GLY A 270 2.95 -4.89 -4.13
C GLY A 270 4.13 -4.85 -5.11
N LEU A 271 4.52 -3.68 -5.63
CA LEU A 271 5.68 -3.56 -6.52
C LEU A 271 7.03 -3.66 -5.79
N GLY A 272 7.05 -3.40 -4.47
CA GLY A 272 8.27 -3.40 -3.66
C GLY A 272 9.21 -2.21 -3.91
N ASN A 273 8.90 -1.35 -4.89
CA ASN A 273 9.56 -0.07 -5.12
C ASN A 273 8.54 1.06 -5.04
N TYR A 274 9.03 2.23 -4.62
CA TYR A 274 8.27 3.46 -4.56
C TYR A 274 9.19 4.57 -5.07
N ARG A 275 8.67 5.44 -5.95
CA ARG A 275 9.46 6.55 -6.47
C ARG A 275 9.34 7.77 -5.58
N GLN A 276 10.44 8.47 -5.38
CA GLN A 276 10.48 9.74 -4.66
C GLN A 276 10.99 10.86 -5.55
N VAL A 277 10.55 12.08 -5.28
CA VAL A 277 11.03 13.24 -6.04
C VAL A 277 12.48 13.50 -5.66
N HIS A 278 13.35 13.59 -6.67
CA HIS A 278 14.74 13.94 -6.43
C HIS A 278 14.96 15.44 -6.66
N PRO A 279 15.46 16.22 -5.69
CA PRO A 279 15.61 17.67 -5.84
C PRO A 279 16.40 18.11 -7.07
N ASN A 280 17.47 17.40 -7.44
CA ASN A 280 18.27 17.72 -8.63
C ASN A 280 17.56 17.40 -9.96
N LEU A 281 16.57 16.51 -9.95
CA LEU A 281 15.75 16.23 -11.14
C LEU A 281 14.61 17.25 -11.25
N LEU A 282 14.04 17.65 -10.12
CA LEU A 282 13.02 18.68 -10.03
C LEU A 282 13.55 20.07 -10.43
N ILE A 283 14.80 20.37 -10.09
CA ILE A 283 15.46 21.66 -10.35
C ILE A 283 16.72 21.39 -11.21
N PRO A 284 16.55 21.20 -12.54
CA PRO A 284 17.64 20.83 -13.42
C PRO A 284 18.70 21.92 -13.58
N ASP A 285 18.30 23.20 -13.51
CA ASP A 285 19.21 24.34 -13.65
C ASP A 285 19.03 25.31 -12.47
N LYS A 286 19.93 25.19 -11.49
CA LYS A 286 19.93 26.02 -10.28
C LYS A 286 20.49 27.43 -10.51
N SER A 287 21.05 27.72 -11.69
CA SER A 287 21.57 29.05 -12.03
C SER A 287 20.46 30.03 -12.42
N ARG A 288 19.29 29.50 -12.81
CA ARG A 288 18.10 30.30 -13.13
C ARG A 288 17.31 30.64 -11.87
N SER A 289 16.55 31.72 -11.92
CA SER A 289 15.60 32.08 -10.87
C SER A 289 14.32 31.25 -10.93
N ILE A 290 13.45 31.37 -9.93
CA ILE A 290 12.14 30.67 -9.93
C ILE A 290 11.28 31.20 -11.09
N ARG A 291 11.30 32.51 -11.34
CA ARG A 291 10.59 33.14 -12.46
C ARG A 291 11.16 32.77 -13.81
N ASP A 292 12.48 32.66 -13.90
CA ASP A 292 13.14 32.24 -15.13
C ASP A 292 13.00 30.74 -15.39
N GLY A 293 12.42 29.95 -14.49
CA GLY A 293 12.16 28.52 -14.74
C GLY A 293 13.30 27.61 -14.30
N ALA A 294 13.77 27.77 -13.06
CA ALA A 294 14.68 26.82 -12.42
C ALA A 294 14.07 25.40 -12.26
N PHE A 295 12.77 25.31 -12.05
CA PHE A 295 12.03 24.06 -11.87
C PHE A 295 11.62 23.44 -13.22
N VAL A 296 11.40 22.13 -13.25
CA VAL A 296 10.71 21.47 -14.37
C VAL A 296 9.33 22.12 -14.56
N GLU A 297 9.05 22.62 -15.77
CA GLU A 297 7.87 23.47 -16.05
C GLU A 297 6.54 22.82 -15.62
N ALA A 298 6.39 21.51 -15.82
CA ALA A 298 5.19 20.77 -15.44
C ALA A 298 5.02 20.61 -13.90
N ALA A 299 6.10 20.77 -13.13
CA ALA A 299 6.09 20.64 -11.68
C ALA A 299 5.77 21.97 -10.98
N LEU A 300 6.38 23.04 -11.47
CA LEU A 300 6.19 24.39 -10.96
C LEU A 300 6.57 25.43 -12.02
N ARG A 301 5.63 26.32 -12.34
CA ARG A 301 5.86 27.47 -13.21
C ARG A 301 5.27 28.71 -12.55
N TYR A 302 6.03 29.80 -12.55
CA TYR A 302 5.51 31.08 -12.10
C TYR A 302 4.54 31.66 -13.14
N ASP A 303 3.28 31.79 -12.75
CA ASP A 303 2.28 32.59 -13.44
C ASP A 303 1.50 33.39 -12.40
N LYS A 304 1.57 34.71 -12.47
CA LYS A 304 0.89 35.64 -11.55
C LYS A 304 -0.62 35.40 -11.45
N ASN A 305 -1.23 34.82 -12.49
CA ASN A 305 -2.65 34.50 -12.52
C ASN A 305 -2.96 33.07 -12.07
N SER A 306 -1.98 32.19 -11.86
CA SER A 306 -2.19 30.84 -11.34
C SER A 306 -2.19 30.80 -9.81
N TRP A 307 -2.71 29.73 -9.22
CA TRP A 307 -2.61 29.50 -7.77
C TRP A 307 -1.14 29.45 -7.33
N ASP A 308 -0.31 28.71 -8.06
CA ASP A 308 1.10 28.52 -7.74
C ASP A 308 1.89 29.84 -7.79
N GLY A 309 1.66 30.70 -8.79
CA GLY A 309 2.38 31.98 -8.84
C GLY A 309 1.94 32.96 -7.75
N ARG A 310 0.66 32.95 -7.35
CA ARG A 310 0.18 33.73 -6.19
C ARG A 310 0.75 33.20 -4.88
N MET A 311 0.82 31.88 -4.72
CA MET A 311 1.46 31.24 -3.56
C MET A 311 2.94 31.61 -3.47
N LEU A 312 3.70 31.45 -4.56
CA LEU A 312 5.12 31.80 -4.61
C LEU A 312 5.37 33.28 -4.32
N TYR A 313 4.53 34.17 -4.87
CA TYR A 313 4.63 35.60 -4.56
C TYR A 313 4.33 35.90 -3.10
N SER A 314 3.31 35.25 -2.52
CA SER A 314 2.97 35.41 -1.10
C SER A 314 4.09 34.91 -0.20
N LEU A 315 4.70 33.78 -0.54
CA LEU A 315 5.88 33.22 0.15
C LEU A 315 7.07 34.19 0.09
N ALA A 316 7.34 34.75 -1.08
CA ALA A 316 8.41 35.73 -1.29
C ALA A 316 8.25 36.97 -0.39
N GLN A 317 7.01 37.48 -0.26
CA GLN A 317 6.71 38.61 0.64
C GLN A 317 6.78 38.23 2.11
N HIS A 318 6.33 37.03 2.48
CA HIS A 318 6.27 36.59 3.88
C HIS A 318 7.64 36.24 4.47
N PHE A 319 8.50 35.62 3.65
CA PHE A 319 9.84 35.18 4.06
C PHE A 319 10.97 36.10 3.55
N ASP A 320 10.62 37.24 2.95
CA ASP A 320 11.53 38.26 2.45
C ASP A 320 12.65 37.71 1.53
N PHE A 321 12.24 37.06 0.44
CA PHE A 321 13.17 36.60 -0.60
C PHE A 321 12.70 36.99 -2.00
N SER A 322 13.62 37.10 -2.95
CA SER A 322 13.31 37.45 -4.34
C SER A 322 13.09 36.21 -5.20
N LEU A 323 12.07 36.26 -6.06
CA LEU A 323 11.79 35.22 -7.07
C LEU A 323 12.71 35.32 -8.30
N ASP A 324 13.46 36.42 -8.43
CA ASP A 324 14.37 36.70 -9.53
C ASP A 324 15.84 36.37 -9.17
N THR A 325 16.13 35.99 -7.91
CA THR A 325 17.44 35.51 -7.49
C THR A 325 17.70 34.10 -8.06
N PRO A 326 18.90 33.80 -8.60
CA PRO A 326 19.31 32.44 -8.96
C PRO A 326 19.03 31.44 -7.84
N PHE A 327 18.44 30.28 -8.18
CA PHE A 327 17.99 29.33 -7.17
C PHE A 327 19.10 28.84 -6.24
N GLN A 328 20.33 28.67 -6.76
CA GLN A 328 21.51 28.28 -6.00
C GLN A 328 22.00 29.32 -4.98
N GLU A 329 21.57 30.58 -5.11
CA GLU A 329 21.95 31.68 -4.21
C GLU A 329 20.90 31.89 -3.10
N LEU A 330 19.76 31.20 -3.17
CA LEU A 330 18.74 31.27 -2.13
C LEU A 330 19.24 30.61 -0.83
N PRO A 331 18.89 31.16 0.35
CA PRO A 331 19.23 30.53 1.61
C PRO A 331 18.64 29.12 1.76
N ASP A 332 19.37 28.21 2.39
CA ASP A 332 18.93 26.82 2.59
C ASP A 332 17.57 26.70 3.30
N ALA A 333 17.24 27.64 4.21
CA ALA A 333 15.95 27.69 4.86
C ALA A 333 14.80 27.94 3.87
N ILE A 334 15.00 28.84 2.89
CA ILE A 334 14.02 29.13 1.83
C ILE A 334 13.92 27.94 0.87
N VAL A 335 15.05 27.33 0.49
CA VAL A 335 15.07 26.14 -0.36
C VAL A 335 14.28 25.00 0.29
N ASN A 336 14.55 24.73 1.57
CA ASN A 336 13.82 23.70 2.31
C ASN A 336 12.33 24.02 2.45
N MET A 337 11.98 25.28 2.72
CA MET A 337 10.58 25.71 2.78
C MET A 337 9.87 25.51 1.43
N LEU A 338 10.50 25.87 0.31
CA LEU A 338 9.94 25.68 -1.03
C LEU A 338 9.74 24.20 -1.36
N LEU A 339 10.72 23.36 -1.04
CA LEU A 339 10.69 21.94 -1.37
C LEU A 339 9.75 21.14 -0.46
N TYR A 340 9.84 21.34 0.85
CA TYR A 340 9.20 20.49 1.87
C TYR A 340 8.08 21.19 2.65
N GLY A 341 7.87 22.48 2.45
CA GLY A 341 6.77 23.25 3.02
C GLY A 341 7.12 24.09 4.24
N ALA A 342 6.16 24.87 4.71
CA ALA A 342 6.30 25.84 5.79
C ALA A 342 5.97 25.26 7.18
N LYS A 343 6.09 23.94 7.37
CA LYS A 343 5.90 23.24 8.66
C LYS A 343 4.66 23.67 9.46
N GLY A 344 3.50 23.78 8.79
CA GLY A 344 2.23 24.14 9.42
C GLY A 344 1.97 25.65 9.58
N GLN A 345 2.94 26.51 9.24
CA GLN A 345 2.70 27.96 9.23
C GLN A 345 1.68 28.34 8.15
N LYS A 346 0.67 29.11 8.55
CA LYS A 346 -0.29 29.68 7.61
C LYS A 346 0.29 30.96 7.00
N ILE A 347 0.21 31.05 5.67
CA ILE A 347 0.67 32.19 4.89
C ILE A 347 -0.55 32.95 4.38
N LYS A 348 -0.53 34.27 4.55
CA LYS A 348 -1.57 35.14 4.03
C LYS A 348 -1.39 35.33 2.53
N ILE A 349 -2.43 35.05 1.75
CA ILE A 349 -2.40 35.23 0.30
C ILE A 349 -2.35 36.72 -0.05
N VAL A 350 -1.31 37.11 -0.78
CA VAL A 350 -1.12 38.44 -1.38
C VAL A 350 -1.24 38.32 -2.89
N ILE A 351 -2.01 39.20 -3.51
CA ILE A 351 -2.20 39.23 -4.96
C ILE A 351 -1.03 40.00 -5.59
N PRO A 352 -0.31 39.41 -6.58
CA PRO A 352 0.72 40.14 -7.30
C PRO A 352 0.15 41.41 -7.96
N PRO A 353 0.88 42.54 -7.99
CA PRO A 353 0.37 43.83 -8.49
C PRO A 353 -0.23 43.77 -9.89
N ASP A 354 0.36 42.96 -10.78
CA ASP A 354 -0.06 42.85 -12.18
C ASP A 354 -1.03 41.68 -12.46
N ALA A 355 -1.53 41.00 -11.43
CA ALA A 355 -2.43 39.86 -11.59
C ALA A 355 -3.87 40.31 -11.89
N THR A 356 -4.49 39.71 -12.89
CA THR A 356 -5.87 40.01 -13.30
C THR A 356 -6.89 39.05 -12.67
N GLN A 357 -6.42 37.96 -12.03
CA GLN A 357 -7.25 36.93 -11.41
C GLN A 357 -6.84 36.65 -9.97
N GLY A 358 -7.77 36.14 -9.16
CA GLY A 358 -7.48 35.62 -7.81
C GLY A 358 -7.93 36.46 -6.63
N GLN A 359 -8.53 37.62 -6.88
CA GLN A 359 -8.98 38.57 -5.85
C GLN A 359 -9.85 37.92 -4.75
N LYS A 360 -10.64 36.88 -5.10
CA LYS A 360 -11.46 36.12 -4.14
C LYS A 360 -10.68 35.41 -3.03
N HIS A 361 -9.37 35.18 -3.21
CA HIS A 361 -8.50 34.55 -2.21
C HIS A 361 -7.61 35.56 -1.48
N ALA A 362 -7.70 36.85 -1.81
CA ALA A 362 -6.87 37.87 -1.17
C ALA A 362 -7.10 37.86 0.35
N GLY A 363 -6.02 37.76 1.12
CA GLY A 363 -6.07 37.76 2.58
C GLY A 363 -6.47 36.44 3.25
N SER A 364 -6.79 35.38 2.49
CA SER A 364 -7.00 34.05 3.09
C SER A 364 -5.69 33.49 3.65
N GLU A 365 -5.77 32.78 4.76
CA GLU A 365 -4.64 32.08 5.35
C GLU A 365 -4.61 30.63 4.89
N VAL A 366 -3.51 30.23 4.25
CA VAL A 366 -3.34 28.88 3.72
C VAL A 366 -1.99 28.30 4.10
N GLY A 367 -1.95 27.00 4.38
CA GLY A 367 -0.69 26.29 4.56
C GLY A 367 0.01 26.05 3.23
N PHE A 368 1.34 25.94 3.27
CA PHE A 368 2.13 25.52 2.12
C PHE A 368 2.86 24.21 2.46
N GLY A 369 2.47 23.13 1.79
CA GLY A 369 3.00 21.78 2.03
C GLY A 369 4.25 21.43 1.21
N GLY A 370 4.83 22.38 0.47
CA GLY A 370 6.01 22.14 -0.36
C GLY A 370 5.70 21.56 -1.75
N VAL A 371 6.65 21.72 -2.66
CA VAL A 371 6.53 21.20 -4.03
C VAL A 371 6.70 19.68 -4.07
N ILE A 372 7.64 19.12 -3.30
CA ILE A 372 7.93 17.68 -3.30
C ILE A 372 6.74 16.88 -2.75
N PRO A 373 6.23 17.14 -1.53
CA PRO A 373 5.11 16.36 -0.99
C PRO A 373 3.86 16.43 -1.87
N ARG A 374 3.63 17.56 -2.54
CA ARG A 374 2.54 17.73 -3.51
C ARG A 374 2.67 16.76 -4.70
N ILE A 375 3.86 16.67 -5.30
CA ILE A 375 4.10 15.77 -6.45
C ILE A 375 4.00 14.32 -6.00
N GLU A 376 4.56 13.97 -4.84
CA GLU A 376 4.49 12.61 -4.30
C GLU A 376 3.06 12.18 -3.96
N ARG A 377 2.25 13.08 -3.38
CA ARG A 377 0.82 12.83 -3.16
C ARG A 377 0.08 12.57 -4.48
N HIS A 378 0.38 13.35 -5.52
CA HIS A 378 -0.23 13.17 -6.84
C HIS A 378 0.21 11.84 -7.49
N TYR A 379 1.49 11.47 -7.36
CA TYR A 379 2.02 10.18 -7.79
C TYR A 379 1.26 9.01 -7.14
N ARG A 380 1.04 9.07 -5.83
CA ARG A 380 0.28 8.04 -5.10
C ARG A 380 -1.16 7.93 -5.58
N GLN A 381 -1.87 9.06 -5.71
CA GLN A 381 -3.24 9.07 -6.22
C GLN A 381 -3.33 8.48 -7.62
N TYR A 382 -2.38 8.86 -8.50
CA TYR A 382 -2.27 8.30 -9.85
C TYR A 382 -2.05 6.79 -9.84
N ARG A 383 -1.15 6.28 -8.98
CA ARG A 383 -0.91 4.83 -8.83
C ARG A 383 -2.14 4.08 -8.29
N LYS A 384 -2.83 4.64 -7.28
CA LYS A 384 -4.08 4.07 -6.73
C LYS A 384 -5.21 4.03 -7.76
N GLY A 385 -5.29 5.03 -8.63
CA GLY A 385 -6.31 5.11 -9.69
C GLY A 385 -6.18 4.02 -10.77
N GLY A 386 -5.04 3.33 -10.89
CA GLY A 386 -4.84 2.19 -11.79
C GLY A 386 -4.96 2.49 -13.28
N THR A 387 -5.15 3.76 -13.67
CA THR A 387 -5.29 4.19 -15.06
C THR A 387 -3.94 4.65 -15.61
N PHE A 388 -3.52 4.07 -16.74
CA PHE A 388 -2.28 4.46 -17.39
C PHE A 388 -2.46 5.80 -18.12
N ASN A 389 -1.60 6.77 -17.81
CA ASN A 389 -1.51 8.03 -18.51
C ASN A 389 -0.07 8.25 -18.97
N HIS A 390 0.14 8.22 -20.30
CA HIS A 390 1.47 8.33 -20.90
C HIS A 390 2.20 9.62 -20.51
N TRP A 391 1.50 10.76 -20.56
CA TRP A 391 2.09 12.05 -20.19
C TRP A 391 2.51 12.08 -18.72
N MET A 392 1.69 11.51 -17.83
CA MET A 392 2.01 11.41 -16.41
C MET A 392 3.27 10.56 -16.18
N GLU A 393 3.37 9.39 -16.82
CA GLU A 393 4.56 8.54 -16.68
C GLU A 393 5.84 9.24 -17.17
N GLU A 394 5.78 9.98 -18.28
CA GLU A 394 6.92 10.76 -18.77
C GLU A 394 7.29 11.90 -17.83
N TYR A 395 6.30 12.60 -17.28
CA TYR A 395 6.53 13.65 -16.28
C TYR A 395 7.19 13.09 -15.01
N LEU A 396 6.64 12.02 -14.45
CA LEU A 396 7.15 11.41 -13.22
C LEU A 396 8.57 10.86 -13.43
N LYS A 397 8.90 10.30 -14.60
CA LYS A 397 10.28 9.89 -14.93
C LYS A 397 11.27 11.05 -14.94
N LYS A 398 10.82 12.28 -15.22
CA LYS A 398 11.70 13.46 -15.24
C LYS A 398 12.03 13.98 -13.84
N VAL A 399 11.16 13.76 -12.86
CA VAL A 399 11.28 14.38 -11.52
C VAL A 399 11.44 13.38 -10.38
N MET A 400 11.15 12.10 -10.60
CA MET A 400 11.20 11.05 -9.58
C MET A 400 12.13 9.89 -9.97
N VAL A 401 12.73 9.26 -8.96
CA VAL A 401 13.58 8.06 -9.09
C VAL A 401 13.04 6.91 -8.28
#